data_AF-A0A2T4C6L5-F1
#
_entry.id   AF-A0A2T4C6L5-F1
#
_cell.length_a   1.000
_cell.length_b   1.000
_cell.length_c   1.000
_cell.angle_alpha   90.00
_cell.angle_beta   90.00
_cell.angle_gamma   90.00
#
_symmetry.space_group_name_H-M   'P 1'
#
loop_
_entity.id
_entity.type
_entity.pdbx_description
1 polymer ?
#
loop_
_entity_poly.entity_id
_entity_poly.type
_entity_poly.pdbx_seq_one_letter_code
_entity_poly.pdbx_strand_id
1 'polypeptide(L)'
;MAPTKRSGKQKQSATSSPPSGSNNGNPPAPFKRPPEVLEPFIRELSEKHVYITHVDAKPAAFKRKMFLVPVAMNVAVAALFAWRMYAVLPWYWSLLMSGWGHPNETTFPFHEATWSELAWEVWRRGIVMFIDFMLFVFVWPWPVEFTMGRAHGNPVRWRWNVGFRDKEIYVRRSRDWDRMLRDIFKDADSKKILLAYTQQATKPMLQEQKTGYLLMNDKWDLDWDLMVLAHKMVDRKEAALEAFRNVILVYHQDYGWICHDLKQGIAAEEDERRRQVFAFRDALTALGKENLFYRWIEIVQFESTQPGGFGPEKQEAAAKQIRELFEAEKIDFDQLWKDTVGTKA
;
A
#
# COMPACT_ATOMS: atom_id res chain seq x y z
N MET A 1 -75.27 16.34 22.06
CA MET A 1 -74.36 17.39 21.55
C MET A 1 -73.02 17.24 22.24
N ALA A 2 -71.97 16.87 21.52
CA ALA A 2 -70.59 16.89 21.98
C ALA A 2 -69.71 17.22 20.77
N PRO A 3 -68.88 18.28 20.81
CA PRO A 3 -68.14 18.76 19.66
C PRO A 3 -66.71 18.18 19.58
N THR A 4 -66.21 18.22 18.35
CA THR A 4 -64.92 17.83 17.79
C THR A 4 -63.70 18.48 18.45
N LYS A 5 -62.60 17.71 18.60
CA LYS A 5 -61.25 18.23 18.89
C LYS A 5 -60.22 17.68 17.90
N ARG A 6 -59.53 18.59 17.21
CA ARG A 6 -58.42 18.40 16.27
C ARG A 6 -57.21 17.73 16.93
N SER A 7 -56.55 16.82 16.20
CA SER A 7 -55.18 16.33 16.48
C SER A 7 -54.20 16.87 15.45
N GLY A 8 -53.02 17.29 15.92
CA GLY A 8 -51.98 18.00 15.18
C GLY A 8 -51.17 17.13 14.23
N LYS A 9 -50.74 17.76 13.13
CA LYS A 9 -49.99 17.19 12.01
C LYS A 9 -48.49 17.18 12.36
N GLN A 10 -47.91 15.98 12.52
CA GLN A 10 -46.46 15.81 12.68
C GLN A 10 -45.85 15.39 11.34
N LYS A 11 -44.84 16.17 10.91
CA LYS A 11 -44.16 16.12 9.61
C LYS A 11 -43.23 14.90 9.61
N GLN A 12 -43.53 13.89 8.80
CA GLN A 12 -42.65 12.73 8.59
C GLN A 12 -41.40 13.18 7.83
N SER A 13 -40.24 13.03 8.48
CA SER A 13 -38.92 13.09 7.88
C SER A 13 -38.76 11.92 6.92
N ALA A 14 -38.43 12.24 5.66
CA ALA A 14 -38.12 11.25 4.63
C ALA A 14 -36.84 10.49 5.03
N THR A 15 -37.02 9.25 5.48
CA THR A 15 -35.93 8.28 5.61
C THR A 15 -35.57 7.82 4.20
N SER A 16 -34.36 8.16 3.75
CA SER A 16 -33.77 7.64 2.53
C SER A 16 -33.65 6.12 2.60
N SER A 17 -34.32 5.42 1.70
CA SER A 17 -34.23 3.97 1.52
C SER A 17 -32.79 3.53 1.20
N PRO A 18 -32.34 2.36 1.68
CA PRO A 18 -31.07 1.77 1.25
C PRO A 18 -31.16 1.37 -0.24
N PRO A 19 -30.04 1.34 -0.99
CA PRO A 19 -30.05 0.85 -2.36
C PRO A 19 -30.42 -0.63 -2.38
N SER A 20 -31.40 -0.97 -3.20
CA SER A 20 -31.83 -2.33 -3.51
C SER A 20 -30.77 -3.06 -4.32
N GLY A 21 -29.97 -3.90 -3.66
CA GLY A 21 -28.98 -4.78 -4.31
C GLY A 21 -28.44 -5.91 -3.44
N SER A 22 -29.00 -6.17 -2.25
CA SER A 22 -28.46 -7.20 -1.36
C SER A 22 -28.94 -8.60 -1.76
N ASN A 23 -28.10 -9.34 -2.49
CA ASN A 23 -28.15 -10.79 -2.37
C ASN A 23 -27.77 -11.13 -0.92
N ASN A 24 -28.70 -11.70 -0.15
CA ASN A 24 -28.51 -12.09 1.27
C ASN A 24 -27.51 -13.25 1.47
N GLY A 25 -26.65 -13.53 0.49
CA GLY A 25 -25.61 -14.54 0.57
C GLY A 25 -24.34 -14.02 1.25
N ASN A 26 -23.58 -14.95 1.84
CA ASN A 26 -22.17 -14.69 2.16
C ASN A 26 -21.37 -14.63 0.85
N PRO A 27 -20.35 -13.75 0.75
CA PRO A 27 -19.51 -13.71 -0.44
C PRO A 27 -18.79 -15.06 -0.64
N PRO A 28 -18.54 -15.46 -1.89
CA PRO A 28 -17.80 -16.69 -2.18
C PRO A 28 -16.38 -16.69 -1.57
N ALA A 29 -15.93 -17.85 -1.09
CA ALA A 29 -14.54 -18.02 -0.65
C ALA A 29 -13.55 -17.63 -1.76
N PRO A 30 -12.39 -17.00 -1.44
CA PRO A 30 -11.82 -16.75 -0.11
C PRO A 30 -12.25 -15.41 0.54
N PHE A 31 -13.36 -14.81 0.08
CA PHE A 31 -13.84 -13.54 0.61
C PHE A 31 -14.87 -13.75 1.72
N LYS A 32 -14.89 -12.83 2.69
CA LYS A 32 -15.82 -12.80 3.82
C LYS A 32 -16.31 -11.38 4.08
N ARG A 33 -17.33 -11.20 4.89
CA ARG A 33 -17.73 -9.87 5.34
C ARG A 33 -16.67 -9.26 6.27
N PRO A 34 -16.38 -7.95 6.16
CA PRO A 34 -15.48 -7.27 7.07
C PRO A 34 -15.97 -7.37 8.52
N PRO A 35 -15.06 -7.37 9.51
CA PRO A 35 -15.45 -7.28 10.92
C PRO A 35 -16.25 -5.99 11.21
N GLU A 36 -17.32 -6.09 11.99
CA GLU A 36 -18.19 -4.96 12.34
C GLU A 36 -17.45 -3.81 13.03
N VAL A 37 -16.36 -4.11 13.74
CA VAL A 37 -15.49 -3.12 14.40
C VAL A 37 -14.85 -2.14 13.40
N LEU A 38 -14.68 -2.54 12.14
CA LEU A 38 -14.14 -1.68 11.09
C LEU A 38 -15.22 -0.87 10.36
N GLU A 39 -16.49 -1.02 10.71
CA GLU A 39 -17.59 -0.34 10.02
C GLU A 39 -17.43 1.19 9.99
N PRO A 40 -17.03 1.89 11.08
CA PRO A 40 -16.80 3.34 11.02
C PRO A 40 -15.63 3.71 10.09
N PHE A 41 -14.62 2.86 9.97
CA PHE A 41 -13.50 3.05 9.06
C PHE A 41 -13.94 2.85 7.59
N ILE A 42 -14.73 1.82 7.34
CA ILE A 42 -15.19 1.42 6.01
C ILE A 42 -16.07 2.49 5.36
N ARG A 43 -16.87 3.21 6.14
CA ARG A 43 -17.74 4.29 5.64
C ARG A 43 -17.00 5.47 5.01
N GLU A 44 -15.75 5.69 5.42
CA GLU A 44 -14.90 6.76 4.87
C GLU A 44 -14.10 6.29 3.64
N LEU A 45 -14.15 4.99 3.28
CA LEU A 45 -13.46 4.45 2.13
C LEU A 45 -14.20 4.81 0.83
N SER A 46 -13.43 5.17 -0.20
CA SER A 46 -13.99 5.26 -1.55
C SER A 46 -14.11 3.88 -2.18
N GLU A 47 -15.32 3.54 -2.64
CA GLU A 47 -15.68 2.28 -3.33
C GLU A 47 -14.86 1.99 -4.60
N LYS A 48 -14.15 2.98 -5.14
CA LYS A 48 -13.38 2.86 -6.38
C LYS A 48 -12.04 2.12 -6.20
N HIS A 49 -11.58 1.96 -4.96
CA HIS A 49 -10.24 1.47 -4.69
C HIS A 49 -10.25 0.21 -3.83
N VAL A 50 -9.16 -0.54 -3.95
CA VAL A 50 -8.82 -1.64 -3.06
C VAL A 50 -7.91 -1.11 -1.96
N TYR A 51 -8.18 -1.50 -0.72
CA TYR A 51 -7.40 -1.05 0.44
C TYR A 51 -6.73 -2.22 1.13
N ILE A 52 -5.51 -1.99 1.63
CA ILE A 52 -4.80 -2.94 2.49
C ILE A 52 -4.36 -2.21 3.75
N THR A 53 -4.84 -2.68 4.89
CA THR A 53 -4.33 -2.25 6.19
C THR A 53 -3.28 -3.22 6.69
N HIS A 54 -2.22 -2.69 7.31
CA HIS A 54 -1.26 -3.51 8.05
C HIS A 54 -0.69 -2.72 9.21
N VAL A 55 -0.17 -3.46 10.20
CA VAL A 55 0.48 -2.88 11.37
C VAL A 55 1.99 -3.03 11.20
N ASP A 56 2.70 -1.91 11.15
CA ASP A 56 4.15 -1.83 11.12
C ASP A 56 4.68 -1.73 12.56
N ALA A 57 5.39 -2.78 12.99
CA ALA A 57 5.98 -2.90 14.33
C ALA A 57 7.42 -2.38 14.43
N LYS A 58 7.94 -1.67 13.42
CA LYS A 58 9.30 -1.12 13.45
C LYS A 58 9.44 0.00 14.49
N PRO A 59 10.63 0.17 15.10
CA PRO A 59 10.85 1.20 16.10
C PRO A 59 10.57 2.62 15.58
N ALA A 60 9.97 3.47 16.41
CA ALA A 60 9.64 4.86 16.07
C ALA A 60 10.88 5.65 15.61
N ALA A 61 12.05 5.39 16.21
CA ALA A 61 13.30 6.04 15.84
C ALA A 61 13.72 5.72 14.39
N PHE A 62 13.51 4.48 13.94
CA PHE A 62 13.80 4.08 12.56
C PHE A 62 12.85 4.79 11.58
N LYS A 63 11.55 4.81 11.88
CA LYS A 63 10.53 5.51 11.08
C LYS A 63 10.84 7.01 10.95
N ARG A 64 11.33 7.64 12.02
CA ARG A 64 11.75 9.06 12.02
C ARG A 64 12.90 9.32 11.07
N LYS A 65 13.94 8.47 11.09
CA LYS A 65 15.08 8.59 10.16
C LYS A 65 14.64 8.44 8.71
N MET A 66 13.77 7.45 8.44
CA MET A 66 13.23 7.24 7.09
C MET A 66 12.39 8.42 6.60
N PHE A 67 11.62 9.05 7.48
CA PHE A 67 10.81 10.22 7.15
C PHE A 67 11.64 11.51 6.99
N LEU A 68 12.81 11.60 7.62
CA LEU A 68 13.69 12.77 7.48
C LEU A 68 14.19 12.95 6.05
N VAL A 69 14.43 11.86 5.32
CA VAL A 69 14.90 11.88 3.93
C VAL A 69 13.96 12.66 3.00
N PRO A 70 12.66 12.32 2.88
CA PRO A 70 11.73 13.08 2.06
C PRO A 70 11.48 14.49 2.59
N VAL A 71 11.54 14.72 3.92
CA VAL A 71 11.44 16.08 4.48
C VAL A 71 12.61 16.95 4.00
N ALA A 72 13.84 16.47 4.15
CA ALA A 72 15.04 17.20 3.72
C ALA A 72 15.03 17.47 2.21
N MET A 73 14.64 16.47 1.42
CA MET A 73 14.51 16.62 -0.04
C MET A 73 13.48 17.69 -0.42
N ASN A 74 12.28 17.66 0.16
CA ASN A 74 11.25 18.65 -0.14
C ASN A 74 11.61 20.06 0.34
N VAL A 75 12.27 20.19 1.49
CA VAL A 75 12.80 21.48 1.98
C VAL A 75 13.87 22.02 1.03
N ALA A 76 14.81 21.18 0.58
CA ALA A 76 15.84 21.60 -0.36
C ALA A 76 15.24 22.04 -1.71
N VAL A 77 14.30 21.27 -2.26
CA VAL A 77 13.60 21.63 -3.50
C VAL A 77 12.82 22.94 -3.33
N ALA A 78 12.09 23.11 -2.23
CA ALA A 78 11.34 24.35 -1.97
C ALA A 78 12.28 25.57 -1.83
N ALA A 79 13.42 25.41 -1.15
CA ALA A 79 14.41 26.47 -1.00
C ALA A 79 15.06 26.85 -2.34
N LEU A 80 15.44 25.86 -3.16
CA LEU A 80 15.98 26.09 -4.50
C LEU A 80 14.96 26.75 -5.41
N PHE A 81 13.69 26.35 -5.33
CA PHE A 81 12.61 26.96 -6.10
C PHE A 81 12.37 28.41 -5.66
N ALA A 82 12.34 28.69 -4.36
CA ALA A 82 12.22 30.04 -3.83
C ALA A 82 13.39 30.94 -4.25
N TRP A 83 14.62 30.42 -4.19
CA TRP A 83 15.80 31.13 -4.68
C TRP A 83 15.73 31.40 -6.19
N ARG A 84 15.32 30.40 -6.98
CA ARG A 84 15.13 30.56 -8.44
C ARG A 84 14.09 31.64 -8.74
N MET A 85 12.94 31.61 -8.06
CA MET A 85 11.90 32.64 -8.21
C MET A 85 12.41 34.02 -7.82
N TYR A 86 13.11 34.14 -6.69
CA TYR A 86 13.72 35.40 -6.28
C TYR A 86 14.68 35.97 -7.34
N ALA A 87 15.49 35.12 -7.97
CA ALA A 87 16.43 35.54 -9.00
C ALA A 87 15.76 35.89 -10.34
N VAL A 88 14.72 35.14 -10.76
CA VAL A 88 14.14 35.26 -12.10
C VAL A 88 12.93 36.21 -12.16
N LEU A 89 12.20 36.41 -11.07
CA LEU A 89 11.02 37.29 -11.04
C LEU A 89 11.33 38.74 -11.46
N PRO A 90 12.45 39.38 -11.05
CA PRO A 90 12.80 40.71 -11.54
C PRO A 90 13.04 40.76 -13.05
N TRP A 91 13.59 39.68 -13.62
CA TRP A 91 13.79 39.56 -15.07
C TRP A 91 12.47 39.42 -15.82
N TYR A 92 11.54 38.61 -15.32
CA TYR A 92 10.18 38.53 -15.87
C TYR A 92 9.43 39.86 -15.77
N TRP A 93 9.59 40.57 -14.65
CA TRP A 93 9.01 41.90 -14.48
C TRP A 93 9.57 42.90 -15.50
N SER A 94 10.89 42.86 -15.73
CA SER A 94 11.54 43.71 -16.74
C SER A 94 11.04 43.41 -18.15
N LEU A 95 10.83 42.14 -18.50
CA LEU A 95 10.23 41.74 -19.78
C LEU A 95 8.81 42.29 -19.95
N LEU A 96 7.98 42.23 -18.91
CA LEU A 96 6.62 42.81 -18.95
C LEU A 96 6.65 44.33 -19.12
N MET A 97 7.52 45.02 -18.35
CA MET A 97 7.70 46.48 -18.47
C MET A 97 8.19 46.88 -19.86
N SER A 98 9.10 46.11 -20.45
CA SER A 98 9.56 46.32 -21.82
C SER A 98 8.42 46.13 -22.82
N GLY A 99 7.54 45.14 -22.60
CA GLY A 99 6.35 44.91 -23.42
C GLY A 99 5.33 46.06 -23.34
N TRP A 100 5.25 46.74 -22.21
CA TRP A 100 4.41 47.94 -22.02
C TRP A 100 5.05 49.25 -22.52
N GLY A 101 6.23 49.19 -23.14
CA GLY A 101 6.89 50.36 -23.71
C GLY A 101 7.75 51.15 -22.72
N HIS A 102 8.07 50.57 -21.55
CA HIS A 102 9.09 51.12 -20.66
C HIS A 102 10.46 50.52 -20.99
N PRO A 103 11.36 51.26 -21.68
CA PRO A 103 12.64 50.72 -22.11
C PRO A 103 13.51 50.34 -20.91
N ASN A 104 14.08 49.15 -20.95
CA ASN A 104 14.99 48.60 -19.93
C ASN A 104 15.97 47.60 -20.56
N GLU A 105 16.77 46.91 -19.74
CA GLU A 105 17.79 45.95 -20.17
C GLU A 105 17.26 44.78 -21.02
N THR A 106 15.95 44.51 -20.98
CA THR A 106 15.29 43.45 -21.75
C THR A 106 14.61 43.96 -23.03
N THR A 107 14.69 45.26 -23.31
CA THR A 107 14.14 45.86 -24.53
C THR A 107 15.02 45.52 -25.73
N PHE A 108 14.41 44.93 -26.76
CA PHE A 108 15.10 44.52 -27.97
C PHE A 108 14.88 45.54 -29.11
N PRO A 109 15.94 46.08 -29.74
CA PRO A 109 15.82 47.09 -30.79
C PRO A 109 15.37 46.47 -32.12
N PHE A 110 14.07 46.18 -32.24
CA PHE A 110 13.49 45.46 -33.38
C PHE A 110 13.75 46.12 -34.75
N HIS A 111 13.85 47.46 -34.80
CA HIS A 111 14.05 48.21 -36.04
C HIS A 111 15.50 48.16 -36.56
N GLU A 112 16.45 47.85 -35.69
CA GLU A 112 17.88 47.86 -36.01
C GLU A 112 18.46 46.44 -36.09
N ALA A 113 17.73 45.44 -35.58
CA ALA A 113 18.20 44.08 -35.47
C ALA A 113 17.96 43.23 -36.72
N THR A 114 18.87 42.29 -36.95
CA THR A 114 18.72 41.24 -37.96
C THR A 114 17.76 40.14 -37.50
N TRP A 115 17.15 39.43 -38.45
CA TRP A 115 16.30 38.27 -38.15
C TRP A 115 17.01 37.17 -37.36
N SER A 116 18.33 37.02 -37.53
CA SER A 116 19.15 36.09 -36.75
C SER A 116 19.27 36.48 -35.29
N GLU A 117 19.48 37.77 -35.00
CA GLU A 117 19.56 38.28 -33.62
C GLU A 117 18.21 38.17 -32.92
N LEU A 118 17.13 38.47 -33.64
CA LEU A 118 15.77 38.28 -33.14
C LEU A 118 15.50 36.80 -32.81
N ALA A 119 15.81 35.90 -33.74
CA ALA A 119 15.62 34.46 -33.53
C ALA A 119 16.44 33.95 -32.34
N TRP A 120 17.69 34.41 -32.19
CA TRP A 120 18.55 34.05 -31.07
C TRP A 120 18.00 34.55 -29.73
N GLU A 121 17.54 35.80 -29.66
CA GLU A 121 16.98 36.36 -28.44
C GLU A 121 15.67 35.67 -28.04
N VAL A 122 14.79 35.38 -29.02
CA VAL A 122 13.57 34.58 -28.77
C VAL A 122 13.92 33.19 -28.26
N TRP A 123 14.91 32.52 -28.86
CA TRP A 123 15.34 31.20 -28.44
C TRP A 123 15.90 31.20 -27.01
N ARG A 124 16.80 32.14 -26.70
CA ARG A 124 17.40 32.30 -25.36
C ARG A 124 16.32 32.53 -24.30
N ARG A 125 15.39 33.48 -24.54
CA ARG A 125 14.27 33.75 -23.64
C ARG A 125 13.36 32.52 -23.51
N GLY A 126 13.06 31.88 -24.63
CA GLY A 126 12.22 30.69 -24.72
C GLY A 126 12.76 29.52 -23.88
N ILE A 127 14.06 29.25 -23.92
CA ILE A 127 14.68 28.19 -23.10
C ILE A 127 14.53 28.50 -21.61
N VAL A 128 14.83 29.73 -21.18
CA VAL A 128 14.71 30.12 -19.76
C VAL A 128 13.26 29.92 -19.30
N MET A 129 12.30 30.43 -20.07
CA MET A 129 10.88 30.29 -19.76
C MET A 129 10.42 28.83 -19.75
N PHE A 130 10.92 28.02 -20.68
CA PHE A 130 10.61 26.60 -20.75
C PHE A 130 11.13 25.84 -19.53
N ILE A 131 12.38 26.10 -19.09
CA ILE A 131 12.94 25.50 -17.88
C ILE A 131 12.12 25.88 -16.66
N ASP A 132 11.79 27.16 -16.49
CA ASP A 132 10.98 27.63 -15.35
C ASP A 132 9.57 27.02 -15.36
N PHE A 133 8.97 26.88 -16.54
CA PHE A 133 7.71 26.17 -16.72
C PHE A 133 7.81 24.68 -16.31
N MET A 134 8.85 23.98 -16.76
CA MET A 134 9.08 22.58 -16.36
C MET A 134 9.28 22.43 -14.85
N LEU A 135 10.05 23.33 -14.22
CA LEU A 135 10.25 23.33 -12.76
C LEU A 135 8.93 23.57 -12.04
N PHE A 136 8.11 24.52 -12.49
CA PHE A 136 6.83 24.83 -11.86
C PHE A 136 5.78 23.72 -12.04
N VAL A 137 5.74 23.07 -13.20
CA VAL A 137 4.72 22.04 -13.49
C VAL A 137 5.09 20.67 -12.94
N PHE A 138 6.37 20.28 -12.94
CA PHE A 138 6.77 18.92 -12.58
C PHE A 138 7.47 18.81 -11.23
N VAL A 139 8.24 19.83 -10.83
CA VAL A 139 9.06 19.77 -9.60
C VAL A 139 8.34 20.42 -8.42
N TRP A 140 7.74 21.59 -8.61
CA TRP A 140 7.02 22.31 -7.55
C TRP A 140 5.84 21.54 -6.92
N PRO A 141 5.07 20.69 -7.66
CA PRO A 141 4.02 19.92 -7.02
C PRO A 141 4.51 18.97 -5.93
N TRP A 142 5.78 18.55 -5.93
CA TRP A 142 6.27 17.58 -4.95
C TRP A 142 6.26 18.15 -3.51
N PRO A 143 6.88 19.31 -3.21
CA PRO A 143 6.72 19.96 -1.90
C PRO A 143 5.28 20.29 -1.55
N VAL A 144 4.47 20.70 -2.54
CA VAL A 144 3.07 21.07 -2.31
C VAL A 144 2.25 19.86 -1.92
N GLU A 145 2.34 18.74 -2.64
CA GLU A 145 1.63 17.50 -2.29
C GLU A 145 2.14 16.93 -0.96
N PHE A 146 3.44 17.03 -0.67
CA PHE A 146 4.02 16.57 0.58
C PHE A 146 3.47 17.30 1.82
N THR A 147 3.12 18.58 1.69
CA THR A 147 2.71 19.44 2.83
C THR A 147 1.22 19.81 2.82
N MET A 148 0.63 19.97 1.64
CA MET A 148 -0.70 20.52 1.40
C MET A 148 -1.56 19.63 0.51
N GLY A 149 -1.08 18.43 0.15
CA GLY A 149 -1.86 17.44 -0.61
C GLY A 149 -3.21 17.16 0.04
N ARG A 150 -4.26 17.13 -0.79
CA ARG A 150 -5.67 17.00 -0.35
C ARG A 150 -6.37 15.73 -0.82
N ALA A 151 -5.86 15.06 -1.85
CA ALA A 151 -6.60 13.96 -2.49
C ALA A 151 -6.76 12.72 -1.59
N HIS A 152 -5.79 12.47 -0.71
CA HIS A 152 -5.80 11.38 0.28
C HIS A 152 -4.96 11.78 1.50
N GLY A 153 -5.07 13.04 1.89
CA GLY A 153 -4.24 13.69 2.89
C GLY A 153 -2.80 13.94 2.43
N ASN A 154 -1.92 14.22 3.39
CA ASN A 154 -0.50 14.42 3.11
C ASN A 154 0.39 13.91 4.27
N PRO A 155 1.67 13.60 3.99
CA PRO A 155 2.60 13.05 4.97
C PRO A 155 2.79 13.94 6.20
N VAL A 156 2.82 15.28 6.04
CA VAL A 156 3.00 16.22 7.15
C VAL A 156 1.81 16.18 8.10
N ARG A 157 0.58 16.24 7.57
CA ARG A 157 -0.65 16.14 8.36
C ARG A 157 -0.71 14.82 9.12
N TRP A 158 -0.33 13.71 8.49
CA TRP A 158 -0.25 12.42 9.16
C TRP A 158 0.71 12.46 10.36
N ARG A 159 1.94 12.95 10.16
CA ARG A 159 2.92 13.04 11.25
C ARG A 159 2.52 14.03 12.34
N TRP A 160 1.83 15.11 12.00
CA TRP A 160 1.30 16.05 12.99
C TRP A 160 0.21 15.44 13.87
N ASN A 161 -0.66 14.60 13.30
CA ASN A 161 -1.77 14.01 14.05
C ASN A 161 -1.40 12.72 14.80
N VAL A 162 -0.54 11.88 14.22
CA VAL A 162 -0.23 10.55 14.77
C VAL A 162 1.13 10.50 15.47
N GLY A 163 2.10 11.30 15.02
CA GLY A 163 3.48 11.25 15.47
C GLY A 163 4.26 10.07 14.89
N PHE A 164 5.25 9.60 15.65
CA PHE A 164 6.00 8.37 15.38
C PHE A 164 5.77 7.37 16.52
N ARG A 165 5.22 6.20 16.21
CA ARG A 165 4.90 5.14 17.17
C ARG A 165 5.63 3.84 16.81
N ASP A 166 5.86 2.97 17.79
CA ASP A 166 6.49 1.66 17.55
C ASP A 166 5.55 0.72 16.79
N LYS A 167 4.24 0.81 17.05
CA LYS A 167 3.20 0.13 16.26
C LYS A 167 2.37 1.19 15.53
N GLU A 168 2.44 1.20 14.20
CA GLU A 168 1.69 2.14 13.36
C GLU A 168 0.82 1.41 12.36
N ILE A 169 -0.40 1.91 12.14
CA ILE A 169 -1.33 1.40 11.14
C ILE A 169 -1.08 2.11 9.82
N TYR A 170 -0.78 1.34 8.79
CA TYR A 170 -0.61 1.84 7.44
C TYR A 170 -1.76 1.36 6.56
N VAL A 171 -2.38 2.31 5.88
CA VAL A 171 -3.46 2.07 4.92
C VAL A 171 -2.91 2.31 3.54
N ARG A 172 -2.81 1.24 2.75
CA ARG A 172 -2.43 1.31 1.34
C ARG A 172 -3.69 1.31 0.50
N ARG A 173 -3.68 2.14 -0.54
CA ARG A 173 -4.76 2.29 -1.53
C ARG A 173 -4.23 1.91 -2.91
N SER A 174 -5.05 1.24 -3.71
CA SER A 174 -4.72 0.93 -5.09
C SER A 174 -4.58 2.20 -5.94
N ARG A 175 -3.66 2.15 -6.91
CA ARG A 175 -3.52 3.14 -7.99
C ARG A 175 -4.30 2.70 -9.22
N ASP A 176 -3.93 3.15 -10.41
CA ASP A 176 -4.73 3.02 -11.64
C ASP A 176 -5.14 1.58 -12.03
N TRP A 177 -4.49 0.54 -11.51
CA TRP A 177 -4.86 -0.86 -11.80
C TRP A 177 -6.24 -1.25 -11.26
N ASP A 178 -6.79 -0.55 -10.25
CA ASP A 178 -8.15 -0.84 -9.78
C ASP A 178 -9.21 -0.58 -10.85
N ARG A 179 -8.95 0.34 -11.79
CA ARG A 179 -9.85 0.62 -12.93
C ARG A 179 -9.95 -0.54 -13.92
N MET A 180 -8.99 -1.47 -13.88
CA MET A 180 -9.01 -2.67 -14.72
C MET A 180 -9.91 -3.75 -14.14
N LEU A 181 -10.28 -3.64 -12.85
CA LEU A 181 -11.13 -4.62 -12.19
C LEU A 181 -12.58 -4.45 -12.65
N ARG A 182 -13.14 -5.55 -13.15
CA ARG A 182 -14.58 -5.70 -13.40
C ARG A 182 -15.19 -6.44 -12.20
N ASP A 183 -16.15 -7.32 -12.48
CA ASP A 183 -16.71 -8.22 -11.47
C ASP A 183 -15.69 -9.32 -11.14
N ILE A 184 -15.13 -9.26 -9.93
CA ILE A 184 -14.09 -10.20 -9.44
C ILE A 184 -14.59 -11.65 -9.27
N PHE A 185 -15.90 -11.90 -9.32
CA PHE A 185 -16.47 -13.24 -9.21
C PHE A 185 -16.80 -13.83 -10.58
N LYS A 186 -17.14 -13.00 -11.56
CA LYS A 186 -17.46 -13.43 -12.93
C LYS A 186 -16.25 -13.37 -13.87
N ASP A 187 -15.32 -12.45 -13.63
CA ASP A 187 -14.12 -12.28 -14.44
C ASP A 187 -12.89 -12.89 -13.74
N ALA A 188 -12.39 -13.99 -14.32
CA ALA A 188 -11.24 -14.70 -13.81
C ALA A 188 -9.95 -13.85 -13.85
N ASP A 189 -9.83 -12.95 -14.83
CA ASP A 189 -8.65 -12.08 -14.95
C ASP A 189 -8.64 -11.01 -13.86
N SER A 190 -9.77 -10.34 -13.62
CA SER A 190 -9.94 -9.42 -12.47
C SER A 190 -9.61 -10.09 -11.15
N LYS A 191 -10.10 -11.31 -10.92
CA LYS A 191 -9.79 -12.09 -9.71
C LYS A 191 -8.29 -12.37 -9.59
N LYS A 192 -7.65 -12.79 -10.68
CA LYS A 192 -6.21 -13.10 -10.72
C LYS A 192 -5.37 -11.86 -10.46
N ILE A 193 -5.71 -10.71 -11.05
CA ILE A 193 -5.02 -9.44 -10.84
C ILE A 193 -5.13 -9.00 -9.38
N LEU A 194 -6.35 -9.00 -8.83
CA LEU A 194 -6.60 -8.64 -7.44
C LEU A 194 -5.78 -9.51 -6.49
N LEU A 195 -5.84 -10.83 -6.65
CA LEU A 195 -5.10 -11.76 -5.79
C LEU A 195 -3.59 -11.60 -5.96
N ALA A 196 -3.07 -11.51 -7.18
CA ALA A 196 -1.64 -11.35 -7.42
C ALA A 196 -1.07 -10.08 -6.77
N TYR A 197 -1.77 -8.96 -6.91
CA TYR A 197 -1.28 -7.67 -6.41
C TYR A 197 -1.43 -7.54 -4.90
N THR A 198 -2.53 -8.06 -4.34
CA THR A 198 -2.74 -8.06 -2.89
C THR A 198 -1.78 -9.02 -2.20
N GLN A 199 -1.57 -10.24 -2.73
CA GLN A 199 -0.58 -11.20 -2.21
C GLN A 199 0.83 -10.63 -2.24
N GLN A 200 1.25 -10.02 -3.36
CA GLN A 200 2.56 -9.37 -3.45
C GLN A 200 2.73 -8.28 -2.37
N ALA A 201 1.68 -7.51 -2.11
CA ALA A 201 1.68 -6.42 -1.14
C ALA A 201 1.64 -6.92 0.31
N THR A 202 1.06 -8.09 0.59
CA THR A 202 0.91 -8.65 1.94
C THR A 202 1.97 -9.70 2.27
N LYS A 203 2.99 -9.88 1.43
CA LYS A 203 4.12 -10.79 1.71
C LYS A 203 4.76 -10.42 3.05
N PRO A 204 4.87 -11.35 4.00
CA PRO A 204 5.40 -11.02 5.31
C PRO A 204 6.85 -10.52 5.26
N MET A 205 7.69 -11.14 4.42
CA MET A 205 9.06 -10.71 4.21
C MET A 205 9.15 -9.23 3.78
N LEU A 206 8.21 -8.78 2.93
CA LEU A 206 8.17 -7.39 2.49
C LEU A 206 7.81 -6.45 3.65
N GLN A 207 6.81 -6.82 4.46
CA GLN A 207 6.35 -6.05 5.62
C GLN A 207 7.38 -6.03 6.76
N GLU A 208 8.16 -7.09 6.89
CA GLU A 208 9.23 -7.19 7.89
C GLU A 208 10.48 -6.42 7.47
N GLN A 209 10.78 -6.34 6.16
CA GLN A 209 11.98 -5.64 5.68
C GLN A 209 11.78 -4.13 5.55
N LYS A 210 10.62 -3.68 5.08
CA LYS A 210 10.35 -2.27 4.77
C LYS A 210 9.34 -1.68 5.75
N THR A 211 9.56 -0.44 6.18
CA THR A 211 8.52 0.33 6.88
C THR A 211 7.35 0.61 5.94
N GLY A 212 6.15 0.83 6.47
CA GLY A 212 4.97 1.13 5.66
C GLY A 212 5.15 2.28 4.66
N TYR A 213 5.95 3.30 5.01
CA TYR A 213 6.28 4.43 4.12
C TYR A 213 7.01 4.00 2.83
N LEU A 214 7.85 2.96 2.91
CA LEU A 214 8.62 2.42 1.79
C LEU A 214 7.85 1.38 0.96
N LEU A 215 6.58 1.11 1.32
CA LEU A 215 5.73 0.17 0.59
C LEU A 215 4.95 0.84 -0.54
N MET A 216 5.07 2.15 -0.70
CA MET A 216 4.57 2.87 -1.87
C MET A 216 5.30 2.42 -3.14
N ASN A 217 4.54 2.16 -4.21
CA ASN A 217 5.09 1.78 -5.51
C ASN A 217 4.12 2.17 -6.64
N ASP A 218 4.39 1.69 -7.86
CA ASP A 218 3.56 1.86 -9.04
C ASP A 218 2.10 1.39 -8.84
N LYS A 219 1.87 0.41 -7.97
CA LYS A 219 0.55 -0.20 -7.73
C LYS A 219 -0.16 0.32 -6.49
N TRP A 220 0.58 0.76 -5.49
CA TRP A 220 0.07 1.08 -4.16
C TRP A 220 0.53 2.46 -3.72
N ASP A 221 -0.42 3.27 -3.28
CA ASP A 221 -0.18 4.52 -2.58
C ASP A 221 -0.54 4.41 -1.10
N LEU A 222 -0.17 5.40 -0.30
CA LEU A 222 -0.61 5.54 1.08
C LEU A 222 -1.74 6.55 1.19
N ASP A 223 -2.78 6.17 1.92
CA ASP A 223 -3.89 7.06 2.23
C ASP A 223 -3.69 7.65 3.63
N TRP A 224 -3.15 8.86 3.66
CA TRP A 224 -2.72 9.53 4.89
C TRP A 224 -3.91 9.88 5.79
N ASP A 225 -5.03 10.29 5.21
CA ASP A 225 -6.22 10.65 5.97
C ASP A 225 -6.86 9.40 6.61
N LEU A 226 -6.93 8.29 5.86
CA LEU A 226 -7.38 7.01 6.42
C LEU A 226 -6.41 6.46 7.47
N MET A 227 -5.10 6.66 7.30
CA MET A 227 -4.12 6.32 8.35
C MET A 227 -4.36 7.12 9.62
N VAL A 228 -4.63 8.42 9.53
CA VAL A 228 -4.98 9.25 10.69
C VAL A 228 -6.29 8.77 11.32
N LEU A 229 -7.31 8.45 10.52
CA LEU A 229 -8.59 7.94 11.00
C LEU A 229 -8.42 6.61 11.77
N ALA A 230 -7.71 5.64 11.19
CA ALA A 230 -7.47 4.34 11.83
C ALA A 230 -6.78 4.49 13.19
N HIS A 231 -5.76 5.35 13.29
CA HIS A 231 -5.12 5.63 14.57
C HIS A 231 -6.07 6.32 15.56
N LYS A 232 -6.90 7.27 15.11
CA LYS A 232 -7.91 7.90 15.97
C LYS A 232 -8.91 6.91 16.53
N MET A 233 -9.35 5.93 15.73
CA MET A 233 -10.26 4.87 16.19
C MET A 233 -9.61 4.00 17.28
N VAL A 234 -8.33 3.67 17.13
CA VAL A 234 -7.58 2.93 18.16
C VAL A 234 -7.36 3.79 19.41
N ASP A 235 -7.01 5.06 19.25
CA ASP A 235 -6.81 5.99 20.37
C ASP A 235 -8.10 6.22 21.17
N ARG A 236 -9.26 6.20 20.50
CA ARG A 236 -10.59 6.28 21.10
C ARG A 236 -11.10 4.94 21.65
N LYS A 237 -10.36 3.85 21.48
CA LYS A 237 -10.74 2.48 21.86
C LYS A 237 -12.00 1.98 21.14
N GLU A 238 -12.32 2.52 19.98
CA GLU A 238 -13.41 2.06 19.12
C GLU A 238 -13.00 0.76 18.39
N ALA A 239 -11.70 0.59 18.12
CA ALA A 239 -11.14 -0.60 17.50
C ALA A 239 -9.81 -1.01 18.16
N ALA A 240 -9.52 -2.31 18.18
CA ALA A 240 -8.21 -2.81 18.59
C ALA A 240 -7.20 -2.66 17.44
N LEU A 241 -5.92 -2.42 17.77
CA LEU A 241 -4.84 -2.34 16.77
C LEU A 241 -4.77 -3.59 15.87
N GLU A 242 -4.99 -4.78 16.46
CA GLU A 242 -4.99 -6.05 15.73
C GLU A 242 -6.13 -6.15 14.70
N ALA A 243 -7.20 -5.36 14.82
CA ALA A 243 -8.27 -5.32 13.82
C ALA A 243 -7.78 -4.79 12.46
N PHE A 244 -6.68 -4.04 12.43
CA PHE A 244 -6.07 -3.50 11.21
C PHE A 244 -4.87 -4.33 10.73
N ARG A 245 -4.66 -5.52 11.30
CA ARG A 245 -3.54 -6.38 10.94
C ARG A 245 -3.87 -7.18 9.67
N ASN A 246 -3.28 -6.75 8.55
CA ASN A 246 -3.35 -7.46 7.27
C ASN A 246 -4.79 -7.70 6.80
N VAL A 247 -5.58 -6.62 6.74
CA VAL A 247 -6.94 -6.66 6.19
C VAL A 247 -6.91 -6.09 4.78
N ILE A 248 -7.45 -6.85 3.83
CA ILE A 248 -7.65 -6.38 2.45
C ILE A 248 -9.14 -6.13 2.28
N LEU A 249 -9.51 -4.90 1.92
CA LEU A 249 -10.90 -4.48 1.72
C LEU A 249 -11.13 -4.16 0.24
N VAL A 250 -12.19 -4.73 -0.31
CA VAL A 250 -12.61 -4.56 -1.70
C VAL A 250 -14.10 -4.27 -1.69
N TYR A 251 -14.57 -3.33 -2.51
CA TYR A 251 -15.99 -3.11 -2.69
C TYR A 251 -16.53 -3.94 -3.86
N HIS A 252 -17.70 -4.55 -3.69
CA HIS A 252 -18.42 -5.29 -4.71
C HIS A 252 -19.88 -4.84 -4.76
N GLN A 253 -20.45 -4.68 -5.96
CA GLN A 253 -21.81 -4.16 -6.13
C GLN A 253 -22.89 -5.03 -5.45
N ASP A 254 -22.77 -6.36 -5.58
CA ASP A 254 -23.78 -7.29 -5.05
C ASP A 254 -23.65 -7.59 -3.54
N TYR A 255 -22.45 -7.41 -2.97
CA TYR A 255 -22.12 -7.84 -1.60
C TYR A 255 -21.68 -6.69 -0.68
N GLY A 256 -21.54 -5.48 -1.22
CA GLY A 256 -20.93 -4.34 -0.53
C GLY A 256 -19.44 -4.55 -0.28
N TRP A 257 -18.95 -4.03 0.84
CA TRP A 257 -17.57 -4.24 1.26
C TRP A 257 -17.32 -5.69 1.65
N ILE A 258 -16.27 -6.28 1.07
CA ILE A 258 -15.79 -7.62 1.35
C ILE A 258 -14.34 -7.56 1.81
N CYS A 259 -13.95 -8.52 2.65
CA CYS A 259 -12.61 -8.72 3.15
C CYS A 259 -12.03 -10.00 2.55
N HIS A 260 -10.81 -9.95 2.03
CA HIS A 260 -10.09 -11.17 1.63
C HIS A 260 -9.46 -11.82 2.87
N ASP A 261 -9.79 -13.09 3.14
CA ASP A 261 -9.19 -13.82 4.25
C ASP A 261 -7.82 -14.37 3.84
N LEU A 262 -6.76 -13.67 4.26
CA LEU A 262 -5.39 -14.10 4.03
C LEU A 262 -5.06 -15.44 4.69
N LYS A 263 -5.83 -15.95 5.65
CA LYS A 263 -5.58 -17.26 6.27
C LYS A 263 -6.17 -18.43 5.47
N GLN A 264 -7.09 -18.16 4.55
CA GLN A 264 -7.81 -19.19 3.78
C GLN A 264 -7.34 -19.28 2.31
N GLY A 265 -6.29 -18.54 1.93
CA GLY A 265 -5.73 -18.56 0.58
C GLY A 265 -4.65 -19.62 0.39
N ILE A 266 -4.58 -20.22 -0.81
CA ILE A 266 -3.53 -21.18 -1.22
C ILE A 266 -2.10 -20.62 -0.99
N ALA A 267 -1.92 -19.31 -1.17
CA ALA A 267 -0.65 -18.63 -0.92
C ALA A 267 -0.25 -18.58 0.56
N ALA A 268 -1.21 -18.62 1.49
CA ALA A 268 -0.96 -18.63 2.92
C ALA A 268 -0.40 -19.98 3.38
N GLU A 269 -0.93 -21.07 2.82
CA GLU A 269 -0.37 -22.41 3.04
C GLU A 269 1.04 -22.51 2.44
N GLU A 270 1.28 -21.95 1.25
CA GLU A 270 2.59 -21.97 0.61
C GLU A 270 3.63 -21.14 1.39
N ASP A 271 3.26 -19.94 1.84
CA ASP A 271 4.14 -19.07 2.64
C ASP A 271 4.38 -19.62 4.04
N GLU A 272 3.38 -20.23 4.69
CA GLU A 272 3.56 -20.93 5.97
C GLU A 272 4.50 -22.13 5.77
N ARG A 273 4.27 -22.97 4.75
CA ARG A 273 5.18 -24.09 4.42
C ARG A 273 6.62 -23.61 4.19
N ARG A 274 6.81 -22.52 3.44
CA ARG A 274 8.15 -21.93 3.23
C ARG A 274 8.81 -21.50 4.53
N ARG A 275 8.06 -20.83 5.42
CA ARG A 275 8.57 -20.44 6.75
C ARG A 275 8.96 -21.63 7.61
N GLN A 276 8.14 -22.69 7.60
CA GLN A 276 8.43 -23.93 8.32
C GLN A 276 9.72 -24.59 7.82
N VAL A 277 9.91 -24.65 6.50
CA VAL A 277 11.14 -25.17 5.88
C VAL A 277 12.37 -24.34 6.28
N PHE A 278 12.27 -23.00 6.29
CA PHE A 278 13.37 -22.15 6.73
C PHE A 278 13.69 -22.29 8.22
N ALA A 279 12.67 -22.35 9.09
CA ALA A 279 12.85 -22.55 10.53
C ALA A 279 13.54 -23.89 10.82
N PHE A 280 13.17 -24.96 10.10
CA PHE A 280 13.80 -26.26 10.21
C PHE A 280 15.27 -26.26 9.76
N ARG A 281 15.58 -25.56 8.66
CA ARG A 281 16.97 -25.35 8.20
C ARG A 281 17.81 -24.66 9.26
N ASP A 282 17.31 -23.56 9.81
CA ASP A 282 18.05 -22.73 10.75
C ASP A 282 18.31 -23.50 12.06
N ALA A 283 17.37 -24.36 12.49
CA ALA A 283 17.56 -25.26 13.62
C ALA A 283 18.64 -26.33 13.35
N LEU A 284 18.65 -26.96 12.17
CA LEU A 284 19.70 -27.90 11.79
C LEU A 284 21.08 -27.23 11.67
N THR A 285 21.10 -25.97 11.23
CA THR A 285 22.33 -25.15 11.14
C THR A 285 22.87 -24.83 12.54
N ALA A 286 21.98 -24.49 13.49
CA ALA A 286 22.36 -24.27 14.89
C ALA A 286 22.95 -25.52 15.57
N LEU A 287 22.51 -26.71 15.13
CA LEU A 287 23.06 -28.01 15.56
C LEU A 287 24.34 -28.42 14.80
N GLY A 288 24.80 -27.60 13.84
CA GLY A 288 25.98 -27.90 13.01
C GLY A 288 25.75 -29.04 12.00
N LYS A 289 24.49 -29.36 11.67
CA LYS A 289 24.07 -30.51 10.86
C LYS A 289 23.34 -30.09 9.59
N GLU A 290 23.82 -29.03 8.95
CA GLU A 290 23.24 -28.45 7.72
C GLU A 290 23.19 -29.46 6.55
N ASN A 291 24.13 -30.42 6.50
CA ASN A 291 24.17 -31.48 5.50
C ASN A 291 22.90 -32.35 5.48
N LEU A 292 22.22 -32.53 6.62
CA LEU A 292 20.98 -33.31 6.71
C LEU A 292 19.83 -32.60 6.01
N PHE A 293 19.80 -31.26 6.05
CA PHE A 293 18.79 -30.46 5.37
C PHE A 293 18.88 -30.63 3.84
N TYR A 294 20.10 -30.61 3.29
CA TYR A 294 20.31 -30.79 1.85
C TYR A 294 19.94 -32.20 1.39
N ARG A 295 20.33 -33.23 2.14
CA ARG A 295 19.96 -34.62 1.84
C ARG A 295 18.44 -34.85 1.94
N TRP A 296 17.79 -34.21 2.91
CA TRP A 296 16.33 -34.24 3.02
C TRP A 296 15.65 -33.64 1.80
N ILE A 297 16.07 -32.44 1.37
CA ILE A 297 15.52 -31.80 0.16
C ILE A 297 15.76 -32.68 -1.07
N GLU A 298 16.94 -33.28 -1.18
CA GLU A 298 17.29 -34.16 -2.30
C GLU A 298 16.37 -35.39 -2.37
N ILE A 299 16.11 -36.06 -1.24
CA ILE A 299 15.18 -37.20 -1.17
C ILE A 299 13.76 -36.77 -1.58
N VAL A 300 13.28 -35.64 -1.04
CA VAL A 300 11.94 -35.13 -1.37
C VAL A 300 11.84 -34.73 -2.84
N GLN A 301 12.87 -34.07 -3.40
CA GLN A 301 12.91 -33.70 -4.81
C GLN A 301 12.98 -34.93 -5.72
N PHE A 302 13.87 -35.88 -5.41
CA PHE A 302 14.04 -37.13 -6.16
C PHE A 302 12.71 -37.88 -6.26
N GLU A 303 12.05 -38.12 -5.13
CA GLU A 303 10.76 -38.82 -5.08
C GLU A 303 9.62 -38.04 -5.77
N SER A 304 9.66 -36.70 -5.73
CA SER A 304 8.68 -35.86 -6.43
C SER A 304 8.83 -35.84 -7.96
N THR A 305 10.05 -36.07 -8.47
CA THR A 305 10.36 -36.08 -9.92
C THR A 305 10.20 -37.45 -10.59
N GLN A 306 9.94 -38.50 -9.82
CA GLN A 306 9.71 -39.86 -10.32
C GLN A 306 8.41 -39.96 -11.15
N PRO A 307 8.37 -40.77 -12.23
CA PRO A 307 7.15 -41.02 -12.99
C PRO A 307 6.03 -41.54 -12.08
N GLY A 308 4.84 -40.96 -12.18
CA GLY A 308 3.68 -41.29 -11.33
C GLY A 308 3.39 -40.31 -10.17
N GLY A 309 4.20 -39.26 -10.00
CA GLY A 309 3.95 -38.19 -9.02
C GLY A 309 4.18 -38.60 -7.55
N PHE A 310 3.95 -37.66 -6.63
CA PHE A 310 4.18 -37.81 -5.18
C PHE A 310 2.97 -38.44 -4.47
N GLY A 311 2.64 -39.68 -4.84
CA GLY A 311 1.51 -40.45 -4.29
C GLY A 311 1.72 -40.94 -2.85
N PRO A 312 0.67 -41.47 -2.19
CA PRO A 312 0.70 -41.84 -0.76
C PRO A 312 1.80 -42.87 -0.41
N GLU A 313 1.98 -43.90 -1.24
CA GLU A 313 3.00 -44.94 -1.01
C GLU A 313 4.43 -44.39 -1.08
N LYS A 314 4.68 -43.41 -1.96
CA LYS A 314 5.99 -42.75 -2.08
C LYS A 314 6.25 -41.78 -0.94
N GLN A 315 5.20 -41.16 -0.40
CA GLN A 315 5.30 -40.32 0.80
C GLN A 315 5.75 -41.13 2.01
N GLU A 316 5.20 -42.34 2.18
CA GLU A 316 5.60 -43.26 3.26
C GLU A 316 7.04 -43.75 3.10
N ALA A 317 7.44 -44.13 1.89
CA ALA A 317 8.82 -44.55 1.59
C ALA A 317 9.83 -43.42 1.84
N ALA A 318 9.53 -42.21 1.36
CA ALA A 318 10.35 -41.02 1.59
C ALA A 318 10.45 -40.69 3.09
N ALA A 319 9.32 -40.70 3.81
CA ALA A 319 9.30 -40.43 5.25
C ALA A 319 10.14 -41.44 6.04
N LYS A 320 10.12 -42.72 5.64
CA LYS A 320 10.95 -43.76 6.26
C LYS A 320 12.44 -43.52 6.02
N GLN A 321 12.84 -43.23 4.79
CA GLN A 321 14.24 -42.92 4.45
C GLN A 321 14.74 -41.66 5.18
N ILE A 322 13.89 -40.63 5.32
CA ILE A 322 14.22 -39.40 6.05
C ILE A 322 14.42 -39.71 7.54
N ARG A 323 13.55 -40.51 8.16
CA ARG A 323 13.71 -40.92 9.57
C ARG A 323 15.01 -41.68 9.79
N GLU A 324 15.31 -42.68 8.96
CA GLU A 324 16.55 -43.46 9.05
C GLU A 324 17.80 -42.57 8.89
N LEU A 325 17.76 -41.59 7.98
CA LEU A 325 18.85 -40.65 7.73
C LEU A 325 19.12 -39.72 8.92
N PHE A 326 18.07 -39.28 9.62
CA PHE A 326 18.18 -38.43 10.80
C PHE A 326 18.56 -39.24 12.06
N GLU A 327 18.03 -40.45 12.21
CA GLU A 327 18.38 -41.38 13.30
C GLU A 327 19.86 -41.78 13.26
N ALA A 328 20.44 -41.96 12.06
CA ALA A 328 21.87 -42.25 11.89
C ALA A 328 22.78 -41.16 12.50
N GLU A 329 22.30 -39.91 12.57
CA GLU A 329 22.99 -38.78 13.19
C GLU A 329 22.50 -38.46 14.61
N LYS A 330 21.71 -39.37 15.21
CA LYS A 330 21.10 -39.25 16.55
C LYS A 330 20.14 -38.07 16.69
N ILE A 331 19.45 -37.70 15.61
CA ILE A 331 18.43 -36.64 15.62
C ILE A 331 17.08 -37.29 15.34
N ASP A 332 16.09 -37.04 16.21
CA ASP A 332 14.72 -37.42 15.94
C ASP A 332 14.07 -36.37 15.03
N PHE A 333 13.78 -36.76 13.78
CA PHE A 333 13.17 -35.87 12.79
C PHE A 333 11.81 -35.37 13.23
N ASP A 334 10.96 -36.24 13.77
CA ASP A 334 9.58 -35.91 14.14
C ASP A 334 9.56 -34.97 15.36
N GLN A 335 10.48 -35.18 16.30
CA GLN A 335 10.63 -34.31 17.46
C GLN A 335 11.22 -32.95 17.07
N LEU A 336 12.27 -32.92 16.25
CA LEU A 336 12.88 -31.67 15.79
C LEU A 336 11.90 -30.86 14.93
N TRP A 337 11.13 -31.52 14.06
CA TRP A 337 10.09 -30.87 13.28
C TRP A 337 9.00 -30.28 14.19
N LYS A 338 8.52 -31.03 15.19
CA LYS A 338 7.55 -30.52 16.17
C LYS A 338 8.07 -29.31 16.96
N ASP A 339 9.32 -29.37 17.40
CA ASP A 339 9.94 -28.31 18.22
C ASP A 339 10.21 -27.03 17.42
N THR A 340 10.43 -27.15 16.11
CA THR A 340 10.77 -26.02 15.23
C THR A 340 9.56 -25.43 14.51
N VAL A 341 8.63 -26.27 14.06
CA VAL A 341 7.49 -25.89 13.24
C VAL A 341 6.23 -25.68 14.08
N GLY A 342 6.10 -26.38 15.21
CA GLY A 342 4.95 -26.34 16.09
C GLY A 342 3.69 -26.91 15.42
N THR A 343 3.15 -28.01 15.93
CA THR A 343 1.86 -28.50 15.46
C THR A 343 0.78 -27.53 15.95
N LYS A 344 0.17 -26.76 15.04
CA LYS A 344 -1.15 -26.19 15.32
C LYS A 344 -2.10 -27.38 15.48
N ALA A 345 -2.51 -27.63 16.72
CA ALA A 345 -3.72 -28.40 17.01
C ALA A 345 -4.95 -27.66 16.46
#